data_AF-A0A3D5VED4-F1
#
_entry.id   AF-A0A3D5VED4-F1
#
_cell.length_a   1.000
_cell.length_b   1.000
_cell.length_c   1.000
_cell.angle_alpha   90.00
_cell.angle_beta   90.00
_cell.angle_gamma   90.00
#
_symmetry.space_group_name_H-M   'P 1'
#
loop_
_entity.id
_entity.type
_entity.pdbx_description
1 polymer ?
#
loop_
_entity_poly.entity_id
_entity_poly.type
_entity_poly.pdbx_seq_one_letter_code
_entity_poly.pdbx_strand_id
1 'polypeptide(L)'
;ETSEAEVLRLAASVEQGSEHPLGKAIVIAGREHSLDLVEPENFVSITGKGVAGEIDGRKILVGSRRLLQAEGSLQAEAETVLARLERDGKTAMLV
;
A
#
# COMPACT_ATOMS: atom_id res chain seq x y z
N GLU A 1 7.73 -13.49 6.71
CA GLU A 1 8.28 -12.45 5.83
C GLU A 1 7.46 -12.42 4.56
N THR A 2 7.11 -11.22 4.09
CA THR A 2 6.33 -11.00 2.84
C THR A 2 7.33 -10.61 1.75
N SER A 3 7.29 -11.27 0.59
CA SER A 3 8.22 -10.95 -0.51
C SER A 3 7.90 -9.59 -1.13
N GLU A 4 8.86 -8.97 -1.82
CA GLU A 4 8.65 -7.71 -2.54
C GLU A 4 7.52 -7.82 -3.57
N ALA A 5 7.46 -8.94 -4.30
CA ALA A 5 6.39 -9.22 -5.26
C ALA A 5 5.02 -9.35 -4.56
N GLU A 6 4.97 -9.98 -3.39
CA GLU A 6 3.74 -10.10 -2.60
C GLU A 6 3.28 -8.73 -2.10
N VAL A 7 4.19 -7.89 -1.60
CA VAL A 7 3.88 -6.50 -1.19
C VAL A 7 3.35 -5.69 -2.36
N LEU A 8 4.01 -5.74 -3.53
CA LEU A 8 3.57 -5.02 -4.72
C LEU A 8 2.21 -5.51 -5.20
N ARG A 9 1.97 -6.83 -5.22
CA ARG A 9 0.68 -7.40 -5.62
C ARG A 9 -0.43 -6.93 -4.68
N LEU A 10 -0.23 -6.97 -3.36
CA LEU A 10 -1.22 -6.50 -2.38
C LEU A 10 -1.50 -5.00 -2.55
N ALA A 11 -0.45 -4.18 -2.66
CA ALA A 11 -0.59 -2.74 -2.82
C ALA A 11 -1.34 -2.39 -4.12
N ALA A 12 -0.90 -2.97 -5.24
CA ALA A 12 -1.51 -2.76 -6.54
C ALA A 12 -2.96 -3.25 -6.58
N SER A 13 -3.27 -4.36 -5.91
CA SER A 13 -4.64 -4.89 -5.81
C SER A 13 -5.56 -3.91 -5.08
N VAL A 14 -5.17 -3.41 -3.90
CA VAL A 14 -5.98 -2.44 -3.15
C VAL A 14 -6.11 -1.10 -3.90
N GLU A 15 -5.04 -0.64 -4.54
CA GLU A 15 -5.03 0.63 -5.29
C GLU A 15 -5.85 0.59 -6.60
N GLN A 16 -6.41 -0.56 -7.01
CA GLN A 16 -7.29 -0.62 -8.19
C GLN A 16 -8.54 0.26 -8.03
N GLY A 17 -9.02 0.46 -6.80
CA GLY A 17 -10.14 1.37 -6.50
C GLY A 17 -9.76 2.85 -6.35
N SER A 18 -8.48 3.20 -6.49
CA SER A 18 -7.94 4.53 -6.23
C SER A 18 -7.78 5.34 -7.52
N GLU A 19 -8.23 6.59 -7.52
CA GLU A 19 -8.05 7.50 -8.68
C GLU A 19 -6.74 8.29 -8.65
N HIS A 20 -5.98 8.19 -7.55
CA HIS A 20 -4.77 8.97 -7.34
C HIS A 20 -3.65 8.59 -8.31
N PRO A 21 -2.88 9.57 -8.83
CA PRO A 21 -1.76 9.28 -9.74
C PRO A 21 -0.74 8.28 -9.19
N LEU A 22 -0.47 8.33 -7.87
CA LEU A 22 0.45 7.41 -7.22
C LEU A 22 -0.09 5.98 -7.16
N GLY A 23 -1.37 5.80 -6.80
CA GLY A 23 -2.03 4.49 -6.81
C GLY A 23 -2.02 3.88 -8.20
N LYS A 24 -2.33 4.69 -9.23
CA LYS A 24 -2.24 4.27 -10.64
C LYS A 24 -0.85 3.78 -11.02
N ALA A 25 0.22 4.45 -10.57
CA ALA A 25 1.58 4.01 -10.83
C ALA A 25 1.89 2.63 -10.20
N ILE A 26 1.36 2.36 -9.00
CA ILE A 26 1.51 1.06 -8.34
C ILE A 26 0.74 -0.03 -9.08
N VAL A 27 -0.51 0.25 -9.50
CA VAL A 27 -1.31 -0.68 -10.31
C VAL A 27 -0.61 -1.02 -11.63
N ILE A 28 -0.04 -0.02 -12.29
CA ILE A 28 0.73 -0.21 -13.53
C ILE A 28 1.94 -1.11 -13.26
N ALA A 29 2.74 -0.81 -12.23
CA ALA A 29 3.90 -1.63 -11.86
C ALA A 29 3.50 -3.08 -11.58
N GLY A 30 2.42 -3.32 -10.82
CA GLY A 30 1.92 -4.68 -10.57
C GLY A 30 1.59 -5.44 -11.86
N ARG A 31 0.98 -4.76 -12.85
CA ARG A 31 0.67 -5.34 -14.16
C ARG A 31 1.93 -5.59 -15.01
N GLU A 32 2.89 -4.66 -15.01
CA GLU A 32 4.16 -4.81 -15.73
C GLU A 32 4.98 -5.99 -15.20
N HIS A 33 4.90 -6.24 -13.89
CA HIS A 33 5.49 -7.40 -13.24
C HIS A 33 4.68 -8.71 -13.40
N SER A 34 3.59 -8.69 -14.19
CA SER A 34 2.70 -9.83 -14.41
C SER A 34 2.17 -10.47 -13.11
N LEU A 35 1.90 -9.64 -12.11
CA LEU A 35 1.32 -10.09 -10.84
C LEU A 35 -0.19 -10.26 -11.00
N ASP A 36 -0.73 -11.31 -10.40
CA ASP A 36 -2.17 -11.57 -10.35
C ASP A 36 -2.85 -10.59 -9.39
N LEU A 37 -3.24 -9.43 -9.91
CA LEU A 37 -3.96 -8.42 -9.14
C LEU A 37 -5.40 -8.86 -8.91
N VAL A 38 -5.85 -8.72 -7.67
CA VAL A 38 -7.21 -9.09 -7.25
C VAL A 38 -7.99 -7.84 -6.90
N GLU A 39 -9.30 -7.85 -7.18
CA GLU A 39 -10.18 -6.78 -6.76
C GLU A 39 -10.43 -6.90 -5.25
N PRO A 40 -10.16 -5.86 -4.44
CA PRO A 40 -10.31 -5.93 -3.00
C PRO A 40 -11.78 -5.89 -2.59
N GLU A 41 -12.14 -6.67 -1.58
CA GLU A 41 -13.41 -6.52 -0.89
C GLU A 41 -13.38 -5.31 0.05
N ASN A 42 -14.54 -4.75 0.38
CA ASN A 42 -14.68 -3.67 1.37
C ASN A 42 -13.72 -2.48 1.16
N PHE A 43 -13.47 -2.11 -0.10
CA PHE A 43 -12.58 -1.01 -0.44
C PHE A 43 -13.03 0.32 0.19
N VAL A 44 -12.09 1.04 0.81
CA VAL A 44 -12.31 2.37 1.39
C VAL A 44 -11.15 3.30 1.04
N SER A 45 -11.48 4.46 0.49
CA SER A 45 -10.52 5.57 0.36
C SER A 45 -10.56 6.45 1.60
N ILE A 46 -9.38 6.71 2.17
CA ILE A 46 -9.20 7.48 3.40
C ILE A 46 -8.50 8.78 3.05
N THR A 47 -9.29 9.84 2.87
CA THR A 47 -8.84 11.14 2.38
C THR A 47 -7.58 11.63 3.08
N GLY A 48 -6.54 11.89 2.27
CA GLY A 48 -5.25 12.40 2.73
C GLY A 48 -4.38 11.41 3.52
N LYS A 49 -4.77 10.13 3.58
CA LYS A 49 -4.03 9.10 4.32
C LYS A 49 -3.66 7.88 3.48
N GLY A 50 -4.54 7.44 2.58
CA GLY A 50 -4.34 6.23 1.78
C GLY A 50 -5.65 5.50 1.50
N VAL A 51 -5.55 4.20 1.25
CA VAL A 51 -6.66 3.30 0.97
C VAL A 51 -6.59 2.04 1.83
N ALA A 52 -7.71 1.34 1.94
CA ALA A 52 -7.81 0.04 2.62
C ALA A 52 -8.74 -0.89 1.83
N GLY A 53 -8.55 -2.19 2.01
CA GLY A 53 -9.43 -3.21 1.45
C GLY A 53 -9.12 -4.58 2.04
N GLU A 54 -9.87 -5.58 1.64
CA GLU A 54 -9.71 -6.96 2.11
C GLU A 54 -9.36 -7.88 0.94
N ILE A 55 -8.35 -8.71 1.15
CA ILE A 55 -7.87 -9.70 0.17
C ILE A 55 -7.68 -11.02 0.91
N ASP A 56 -8.35 -12.08 0.43
CA ASP A 56 -8.35 -13.41 1.08
C ASP A 56 -8.76 -13.34 2.57
N GLY A 57 -9.72 -12.46 2.91
CA GLY A 57 -10.15 -12.21 4.30
C GLY A 57 -9.14 -11.50 5.18
N ARG A 58 -8.05 -10.96 4.61
CA ARG A 58 -7.04 -10.16 5.32
C ARG A 58 -7.24 -8.68 4.99
N LYS A 59 -7.30 -7.85 6.03
CA LYS A 59 -7.30 -6.39 5.88
C LYS A 59 -5.92 -5.92 5.44
N ILE A 60 -5.89 -5.22 4.31
CA ILE A 60 -4.70 -4.62 3.72
C ILE A 60 -4.87 -3.10 3.77
N LEU A 61 -3.84 -2.41 4.26
CA LEU A 61 -3.77 -0.96 4.34
C LEU A 61 -2.68 -0.49 3.38
N VAL A 62 -2.93 0.55 2.58
CA VAL A 62 -1.89 1.15 1.73
C VAL A 62 -1.90 2.64 1.97
N GLY A 63 -0.79 3.21 2.44
CA GLY A 63 -0.70 4.66 2.60
C GLY A 63 0.33 5.17 3.60
N SER A 64 -0.02 6.28 4.23
CA SER A 64 0.86 7.08 5.10
C SER A 64 1.13 6.42 6.46
N ARG A 65 2.21 6.86 7.11
CA ARG A 65 2.52 6.52 8.52
C ARG A 65 1.31 6.66 9.45
N ARG A 66 0.55 7.75 9.30
CA ARG A 66 -0.61 8.05 10.15
C ARG A 66 -1.74 7.03 10.00
N LEU A 67 -1.89 6.42 8.82
CA LEU A 67 -2.88 5.37 8.60
C LEU A 67 -2.48 4.11 9.37
N LEU A 68 -1.27 3.61 9.14
CA LEU A 68 -0.84 2.35 9.74
C LEU A 68 -0.63 2.45 11.26
N GLN A 69 -0.23 3.62 11.78
CA GLN A 69 -0.16 3.87 13.23
C GLN A 69 -1.54 3.84 13.89
N ALA A 70 -2.55 4.44 13.25
CA ALA A 70 -3.90 4.47 13.80
C ALA A 70 -4.52 3.06 13.91
N GLU A 71 -4.11 2.15 13.01
CA GLU A 71 -4.52 0.75 12.99
C GLU A 71 -3.57 -0.17 13.76
N GLY A 72 -2.58 0.38 14.48
CA GLY A 72 -1.63 -0.40 15.29
C GLY A 72 -0.76 -1.37 14.50
N SER A 73 -0.62 -1.15 13.18
CA SER A 73 -0.02 -2.11 12.24
C SER A 73 1.39 -1.70 11.78
N LEU A 74 1.91 -0.56 12.23
CA LEU A 74 3.25 -0.09 11.85
C LEU A 74 4.35 -0.75 12.70
N GLN A 75 5.25 -1.47 12.03
CA GLN A 75 6.47 -2.04 12.63
C GLN A 75 7.61 -1.01 12.67
N ALA A 76 8.47 -1.11 13.68
CA ALA A 76 9.57 -0.16 13.92
C ALA A 76 10.61 -0.16 12.77
N GLU A 77 10.86 -1.32 12.18
CA GLU A 77 11.76 -1.50 11.05
C GLU A 77 11.22 -0.75 9.82
N ALA A 78 9.94 -0.90 9.52
CA ALA A 78 9.27 -0.19 8.43
C ALA A 78 9.25 1.33 8.66
N GLU A 79 9.03 1.78 9.90
CA GLU A 79 9.11 3.19 10.26
C GLU A 79 10.51 3.77 10.03
N THR A 80 11.55 3.01 10.38
CA THR A 80 12.95 3.40 10.19
C THR A 80 13.28 3.56 8.71
N VAL A 81 12.87 2.60 7.87
CA VAL A 81 13.07 2.66 6.41
C VAL A 81 12.29 3.83 5.81
N LEU A 82 11.04 4.04 6.22
CA LEU A 82 10.22 5.14 5.76
C LEU A 82 10.87 6.49 6.07
N ALA A 83 11.29 6.71 7.31
CA ALA A 83 11.92 7.96 7.73
C ALA A 83 13.20 8.27 6.93
N ARG A 84 13.97 7.23 6.58
CA ARG A 84 15.15 7.39 5.71
C ARG A 84 14.74 7.85 4.31
N LEU A 85 13.76 7.19 3.68
CA LEU A 85 13.30 7.54 2.34
C LEU A 85 12.72 8.96 2.28
N GLU A 86 11.93 9.35 3.28
CA GLU A 86 11.38 10.70 3.41
C GLU A 86 12.48 11.76 3.54
N ARG A 87 13.52 11.49 4.35
CA ARG A 87 14.67 12.38 4.49
C ARG A 87 15.44 12.56 3.17
N ASP A 88 15.45 11.53 2.34
CA ASP A 88 16.05 11.58 1.00
C ASP A 88 15.13 12.26 -0.04
N GLY A 89 14.00 12.84 0.39
CA GLY A 89 13.06 13.57 -0.45
C GLY A 89 12.13 12.68 -1.28
N LYS A 90 12.07 11.37 -0.97
CA LYS A 90 11.22 10.42 -1.71
C LYS A 90 9.82 10.38 -1.13
N THR A 91 8.83 10.27 -2.01
CA THR A 91 7.48 9.88 -1.61
C THR A 91 7.44 8.37 -1.43
N ALA A 92 7.10 7.91 -0.23
CA ALA A 92 7.01 6.50 0.11
C ALA A 92 5.63 6.19 0.72
N MET A 93 5.12 4.99 0.44
CA MET A 93 3.91 4.46 1.04
C MET A 93 4.22 3.14 1.75
N LEU A 94 3.42 2.83 2.76
CA LEU A 94 3.50 1.61 3.52
C LEU A 94 2.34 0.69 3.13
N VAL A 95 2.56 -0.61 3.30
CA VAL A 95 1.61 -1.71 3.07
C VAL A 95 1.63 -2.61 4.29
#